data_AF-A0A956KS01-F1
#
_entry.id   AF-A0A956KS01-F1
#
_cell.length_a   1.000
_cell.length_b   1.000
_cell.length_c   1.000
_cell.angle_alpha   90.00
_cell.angle_beta   90.00
_cell.angle_gamma   90.00
#
_symmetry.space_group_name_H-M   'P 1'
#
loop_
_entity.id
_entity.type
_entity.pdbx_description
1 polymer ?
#
loop_
_entity_poly.entity_id
_entity_poly.type
_entity_poly.pdbx_seq_one_letter_code
_entity_poly.pdbx_strand_id
1 'polypeptide(L)'
;DGIRGVAHILPDGRVGRFGWKAQVPSLHEFARDALSAEVGLTVPPEPGMTFGALSDDDDVADPEVDVGHIDTLAFFLAGLAAPEPAAEVPEGLAVFEDIGCDGCHIVELPGADGPVQAYSDFLLHVVAGDGSLGIVDGAADQLMFRTPPLWGLRDTSPYMHDGSAVTVEAAVMSHFSEADAVRLAYEALPQDQKDLLLSFLESL
;
A
#
# COMPACT_ATOMS: atom_id res chain seq x y z
N ASP A 1 -16.10 4.58 -15.68
CA ASP A 1 -16.12 3.70 -14.49
C ASP A 1 -16.43 4.47 -13.21
N GLY A 2 -15.87 5.67 -12.99
CA GLY A 2 -15.99 6.41 -11.72
C GLY A 2 -14.72 6.35 -10.87
N ILE A 3 -13.74 5.54 -11.29
CA ILE A 3 -12.40 5.43 -10.72
C ILE A 3 -11.59 6.65 -11.17
N ARG A 4 -10.98 7.37 -10.22
CA ARG A 4 -10.19 8.58 -10.53
C ARG A 4 -8.70 8.36 -10.40
N GLY A 5 -8.25 7.86 -9.25
CA GLY A 5 -6.84 7.71 -8.91
C GLY A 5 -6.06 9.02 -8.93
N VAL A 6 -5.52 9.46 -7.80
CA VAL A 6 -4.67 10.67 -7.76
C VAL A 6 -3.31 10.37 -7.14
N ALA A 7 -2.24 10.84 -7.79
CA ALA A 7 -0.92 10.79 -7.20
C ALA A 7 -0.83 11.80 -6.04
N HIS A 8 -0.30 11.39 -4.90
CA HIS A 8 -0.10 12.33 -3.79
C HIS A 8 1.12 13.21 -4.08
N ILE A 9 0.89 14.50 -4.31
CA ILE A 9 1.95 15.50 -4.43
C ILE A 9 2.16 16.17 -3.08
N LEU A 10 3.35 16.01 -2.52
CA LEU A 10 3.73 16.54 -1.21
C LEU A 10 3.97 18.05 -1.25
N PRO A 11 3.98 18.75 -0.10
CA PRO A 11 4.16 20.21 -0.06
C PRO A 11 5.46 20.72 -0.71
N ASP A 12 6.49 19.89 -0.78
CA ASP A 12 7.78 20.20 -1.43
C ASP A 12 7.79 19.89 -2.94
N GLY A 13 6.67 19.42 -3.50
CA GLY A 13 6.48 19.08 -4.91
C GLY A 13 6.91 17.67 -5.30
N ARG A 14 7.45 16.86 -4.38
CA ARG A 14 7.78 15.45 -4.66
C ARG A 14 6.51 14.60 -4.71
N VAL A 15 6.58 13.50 -5.46
CA VAL A 15 5.54 12.48 -5.46
C VAL A 15 5.75 11.58 -4.26
N GLY A 16 4.74 11.47 -3.41
CA GLY A 16 4.73 10.54 -2.30
C GLY A 16 4.44 9.11 -2.77
N ARG A 17 5.04 8.12 -2.10
CA ARG A 17 5.12 6.73 -2.59
C ARG A 17 4.77 5.67 -1.55
N PHE A 18 5.18 5.91 -0.31
CA PHE A 18 5.06 4.96 0.80
C PHE A 18 4.06 5.43 1.86
N GLY A 19 3.56 4.48 2.65
CA GLY A 19 2.49 4.70 3.62
C GLY A 19 1.09 4.60 3.01
N TRP A 20 0.08 4.50 3.88
CA TRP A 20 -1.33 4.36 3.50
C TRP A 20 -1.89 5.57 2.75
N LYS A 21 -1.31 6.76 2.93
CA LYS A 21 -1.66 7.99 2.22
C LYS A 21 -0.63 8.35 1.15
N ALA A 22 0.30 7.45 0.82
CA ALA A 22 1.45 7.75 -0.02
C ALA A 22 2.18 9.02 0.46
N GLN A 23 2.32 9.24 1.77
CA GLN A 23 2.80 10.50 2.34
C GLN A 23 4.33 10.60 2.43
N VAL A 24 5.05 9.52 2.14
CA VAL A 24 6.52 9.48 2.21
C VAL A 24 7.13 9.25 0.83
N PRO A 25 8.04 10.10 0.34
CA PRO A 25 8.47 10.09 -1.07
C PRO A 25 9.64 9.16 -1.38
N SER A 26 10.36 8.65 -0.38
CA SER A 26 11.52 7.76 -0.58
C SER A 26 11.59 6.66 0.48
N LEU A 27 12.29 5.58 0.15
CA LEU A 27 12.50 4.47 1.07
C LEU A 27 13.41 4.85 2.24
N HIS A 28 14.36 5.76 2.00
CA HIS A 28 15.20 6.35 3.05
C HIS A 28 14.37 7.08 4.09
N GLU A 29 13.51 7.99 3.64
CA GLU A 29 12.61 8.73 4.52
C GLU A 29 11.64 7.79 5.25
N PHE A 30 11.12 6.78 4.56
CA PHE A 30 10.22 5.80 5.18
C PHE A 30 10.91 5.00 6.28
N ALA A 31 12.13 4.55 6.04
CA ALA A 31 12.93 3.83 7.05
C ALA A 31 13.30 4.73 8.23
N ARG A 32 13.75 5.96 7.96
CA ARG A 32 14.09 6.95 8.99
C ARG A 32 12.91 7.28 9.89
N ASP A 33 11.75 7.54 9.29
CA ASP A 33 10.54 7.90 10.04
C ASP A 33 10.04 6.72 10.88
N ALA A 34 10.10 5.49 10.36
CA ALA A 34 9.72 4.29 11.11
C ALA A 34 10.66 4.02 12.30
N LEU A 35 11.99 4.16 12.11
CA LEU A 35 12.96 4.02 13.20
C LEU A 35 12.63 4.95 14.38
N SER A 36 12.16 6.16 14.09
CA SER A 36 11.84 7.12 15.14
C SER A 36 10.42 7.02 15.69
N ALA A 37 9.40 6.95 14.82
CA ALA A 37 8.00 6.98 15.21
C ALA A 37 7.48 5.63 15.73
N GLU A 38 8.04 4.51 15.26
CA GLU A 38 7.54 3.17 15.55
C GLU A 38 8.47 2.40 16.48
N VAL A 39 9.79 2.52 16.29
CA VAL A 39 10.79 1.85 17.14
C VAL A 39 11.20 2.74 18.32
N GLY A 40 11.08 4.05 18.20
CA GLY A 40 11.40 5.01 19.25
C GLY A 40 12.85 5.48 19.27
N LEU A 41 13.62 5.22 18.20
CA LEU A 41 15.04 5.58 18.15
C LEU A 41 15.25 7.05 17.78
N THR A 42 16.33 7.64 18.31
CA THR A 42 16.73 9.00 17.92
C THR A 42 17.50 8.99 16.60
N VAL A 43 17.15 9.93 15.71
CA VAL A 43 17.64 10.02 14.33
C VAL A 43 18.32 11.37 14.09
N PRO A 44 19.32 11.46 13.19
CA PRO A 44 20.00 12.71 12.93
C PRO A 44 19.07 13.73 12.23
N PRO A 45 19.31 15.04 12.41
CA PRO A 45 18.62 16.06 11.64
C PRO A 45 19.06 16.01 10.18
N GLU A 46 18.10 15.99 9.26
CA GLU A 46 18.36 16.04 7.82
C GLU A 46 17.61 17.22 7.16
N PRO A 47 18.28 18.04 6.33
CA PRO A 47 17.65 19.18 5.68
C PRO A 47 16.39 18.79 4.88
N GLY A 48 15.28 19.46 5.15
CA GLY A 48 13.99 19.17 4.51
C GLY A 48 13.18 18.08 5.21
N MET A 49 13.71 17.44 6.26
CA MET A 49 13.01 16.46 7.08
C MET A 49 12.76 17.05 8.48
N THR A 50 11.52 17.03 8.94
CA THR A 50 11.12 17.57 10.25
C THR A 50 10.52 16.53 11.19
N PHE A 51 10.36 15.29 10.72
CA PHE A 51 9.88 14.18 11.52
C PHE A 51 11.06 13.44 12.18
N GLY A 52 10.80 12.81 13.32
CA GLY A 52 11.79 12.05 14.09
C GLY A 52 12.31 12.77 15.33
N ALA A 53 12.46 12.03 16.42
CA ALA A 53 13.09 12.45 17.65
C ALA A 53 14.60 12.66 17.40
N LEU A 54 15.07 13.88 17.63
CA LEU A 54 16.50 14.21 17.53
C LEU A 54 17.26 13.86 18.81
N SER A 55 16.53 13.75 19.91
CA SER A 55 17.04 13.43 21.23
C SER A 55 15.90 12.90 22.10
N ASP A 56 16.24 12.13 23.11
CA ASP A 56 15.32 11.77 24.18
C ASP A 56 15.98 11.94 25.56
N ASP A 57 15.41 11.35 26.61
CA ASP A 57 15.87 11.47 28.00
C ASP A 57 16.18 10.08 28.57
N ASP A 58 16.97 9.31 27.83
CA ASP A 58 17.53 8.05 28.27
C ASP A 58 19.06 8.13 28.51
N ASP A 59 19.69 7.00 28.84
CA ASP A 59 21.13 6.92 29.13
C ASP A 59 21.98 6.57 27.88
N VAL A 60 21.38 6.52 26.70
CA VAL A 60 22.01 6.24 25.40
C VAL A 60 22.39 7.56 24.72
N ALA A 61 23.47 7.54 23.93
CA ALA A 61 23.95 8.75 23.28
C ALA A 61 23.19 9.02 21.97
N ASP A 62 22.66 10.23 21.85
CA ASP A 62 21.96 10.68 20.64
C ASP A 62 22.89 11.17 19.51
N PRO A 63 22.50 10.95 18.23
CA PRO A 63 21.41 10.08 17.81
C PRO A 63 21.82 8.60 17.92
N GLU A 64 20.89 7.72 18.30
CA GLU A 64 21.13 6.28 18.44
C GLU A 64 21.44 5.59 17.11
N VAL A 65 20.90 6.11 16.01
CA VAL A 65 21.25 5.71 14.65
C VAL A 65 21.86 6.88 13.89
N ASP A 66 22.82 6.61 13.01
CA ASP A 66 23.36 7.62 12.11
C ASP A 66 22.78 7.47 10.69
N VAL A 67 23.10 8.42 9.81
CA VAL A 67 22.64 8.41 8.41
C VAL A 67 23.11 7.14 7.69
N GLY A 68 24.30 6.61 8.01
CA GLY A 68 24.83 5.40 7.39
C GLY A 68 24.03 4.14 7.76
N HIS A 69 23.52 4.06 8.99
CA HIS A 69 22.59 3.01 9.39
C HIS A 69 21.28 3.08 8.61
N ILE A 70 20.73 4.28 8.42
CA ILE A 70 19.49 4.51 7.67
C ILE A 70 19.70 4.16 6.19
N ASP A 71 20.79 4.62 5.57
CA ASP A 71 21.16 4.32 4.18
C ASP A 71 21.31 2.80 3.98
N THR A 72 21.94 2.12 4.92
CA THR A 72 22.16 0.67 4.86
C THR A 72 20.83 -0.08 4.94
N LEU A 73 19.92 0.35 5.81
CA LEU A 73 18.58 -0.23 5.91
C LEU A 73 17.77 0.02 4.63
N ALA A 74 17.77 1.24 4.11
CA ALA A 74 17.10 1.57 2.87
C ALA A 74 17.66 0.77 1.68
N PHE A 75 18.98 0.59 1.61
CA PHE A 75 19.62 -0.25 0.60
C PHE A 75 19.20 -1.72 0.72
N PHE A 76 19.16 -2.25 1.95
CA PHE A 76 18.70 -3.62 2.20
C PHE A 76 17.25 -3.81 1.74
N LEU A 77 16.35 -2.89 2.12
CA LEU A 77 14.94 -2.92 1.75
C LEU A 77 14.74 -2.82 0.23
N ALA A 78 15.52 -1.97 -0.46
CA ALA A 78 15.48 -1.84 -1.92
C ALA A 78 15.96 -3.10 -2.65
N GLY A 79 16.76 -3.94 -1.99
CA GLY A 79 17.26 -5.19 -2.53
C GLY A 79 16.35 -6.40 -2.31
N LEU A 80 15.22 -6.23 -1.61
CA LEU A 80 14.26 -7.32 -1.41
C LEU A 80 13.52 -7.61 -2.73
N ALA A 81 13.44 -8.90 -3.08
CA ALA A 81 12.64 -9.34 -4.23
C ALA A 81 11.15 -9.18 -3.92
N ALA A 82 10.36 -8.95 -4.97
CA ALA A 82 8.91 -9.05 -4.86
C ALA A 82 8.50 -10.50 -4.48
N PRO A 83 7.41 -10.67 -3.71
CA PRO A 83 6.85 -12.00 -3.46
C PRO A 83 6.45 -12.68 -4.78
N GLU A 84 6.75 -13.98 -4.89
CA GLU A 84 6.32 -14.81 -6.02
C GLU A 84 4.95 -15.42 -5.73
N PRO A 85 4.05 -15.50 -6.73
CA PRO A 85 2.76 -16.15 -6.55
C PRO A 85 2.93 -17.65 -6.27
N ALA A 86 2.03 -18.19 -5.45
CA ALA A 86 1.94 -19.59 -5.09
C ALA A 86 1.62 -20.50 -6.29
N ALA A 87 0.81 -19.97 -7.20
CA ALA A 87 0.27 -20.67 -8.37
C ALA A 87 -0.23 -19.64 -9.39
N GLU A 88 -0.19 -20.03 -10.67
CA GLU A 88 -0.88 -19.31 -11.73
C GLU A 88 -2.35 -19.77 -11.79
N VAL A 89 -3.29 -18.81 -11.76
CA VAL A 89 -4.73 -19.07 -11.80
C VAL A 89 -5.35 -18.18 -12.90
N PRO A 90 -5.12 -18.51 -14.19
CA PRO A 90 -5.47 -17.62 -15.30
C PRO A 90 -6.99 -17.39 -15.43
N GLU A 91 -7.82 -18.36 -15.08
CA GLU A 91 -9.27 -18.19 -15.07
C GLU A 91 -9.73 -17.22 -13.97
N GLY A 92 -9.03 -17.19 -12.83
CA GLY A 92 -9.30 -16.23 -11.75
C GLY A 92 -8.83 -14.82 -12.10
N LEU A 93 -7.68 -14.69 -12.77
CA LEU A 93 -7.22 -13.42 -13.34
C LEU A 93 -8.20 -12.89 -14.40
N ALA A 94 -8.76 -13.75 -15.25
CA ALA A 94 -9.78 -13.34 -16.21
C ALA A 94 -11.03 -12.78 -15.51
N VAL A 95 -11.51 -13.42 -14.43
CA VAL A 95 -12.63 -12.88 -13.64
C VAL A 95 -12.26 -11.53 -13.00
N PHE A 96 -11.03 -11.39 -12.50
CA PHE A 96 -10.52 -10.16 -11.89
C PHE A 96 -10.58 -8.97 -12.88
N GLU A 97 -10.13 -9.18 -14.11
CA GLU A 97 -10.19 -8.18 -15.20
C GLU A 97 -11.64 -7.94 -15.67
N ASP A 98 -12.43 -9.00 -15.84
CA ASP A 98 -13.80 -8.91 -16.35
C ASP A 98 -14.74 -8.09 -15.44
N ILE A 99 -14.57 -8.18 -14.11
CA ILE A 99 -15.36 -7.38 -13.16
C ILE A 99 -14.77 -6.00 -12.87
N GLY A 100 -13.57 -5.71 -13.37
CA GLY A 100 -12.92 -4.40 -13.28
C GLY A 100 -12.05 -4.16 -12.04
N CYS A 101 -11.57 -5.21 -11.36
CA CYS A 101 -10.61 -5.04 -10.25
C CYS A 101 -9.31 -4.37 -10.72
N ASP A 102 -8.90 -4.65 -11.96
CA ASP A 102 -7.73 -4.09 -12.63
C ASP A 102 -7.81 -2.58 -12.90
N GLY A 103 -8.98 -1.95 -12.66
CA GLY A 103 -9.14 -0.50 -12.77
C GLY A 103 -8.31 0.31 -11.78
N CYS A 104 -8.05 -0.23 -10.57
CA CYS A 104 -7.10 0.32 -9.60
C CYS A 104 -5.94 -0.65 -9.35
N HIS A 105 -6.23 -1.96 -9.30
CA HIS A 105 -5.24 -3.00 -9.10
C HIS A 105 -4.61 -3.43 -10.44
N ILE A 106 -4.03 -2.47 -11.16
CA ILE A 106 -3.43 -2.69 -12.48
C ILE A 106 -2.40 -3.82 -12.40
N VAL A 107 -2.62 -4.86 -13.21
CA VAL A 107 -1.86 -6.12 -13.17
C VAL A 107 -0.35 -5.86 -13.26
N GLU A 108 0.07 -5.12 -14.28
CA GLU A 108 1.48 -4.91 -14.61
C GLU A 108 1.81 -3.43 -14.79
N LEU A 109 2.91 -2.99 -14.19
CA LEU A 109 3.47 -1.65 -14.34
C LEU A 109 4.85 -1.70 -14.99
N PRO A 110 5.27 -0.64 -15.70
CA PRO A 110 6.66 -0.53 -16.16
C PRO A 110 7.61 -0.32 -14.97
N GLY A 111 8.63 -1.16 -14.86
CA GLY A 111 9.74 -1.02 -13.91
C GLY A 111 11.07 -0.74 -14.60
N ALA A 112 12.08 -0.35 -13.79
CA ALA A 112 13.42 -0.06 -14.29
C ALA A 112 14.12 -1.29 -14.90
N ASP A 113 13.88 -2.47 -14.32
CA ASP A 113 14.49 -3.74 -14.74
C ASP A 113 13.53 -4.64 -15.54
N GLY A 114 12.39 -4.09 -15.96
CA GLY A 114 11.34 -4.80 -16.69
C GLY A 114 9.95 -4.56 -16.09
N PRO A 115 8.91 -5.16 -16.69
CA PRO A 115 7.56 -5.07 -16.15
C PRO A 115 7.44 -5.72 -14.77
N VAL A 116 6.55 -5.18 -13.96
CA VAL A 116 6.35 -5.56 -12.56
C VAL A 116 4.88 -5.86 -12.32
N GLN A 117 4.56 -7.10 -11.98
CA GLN A 117 3.20 -7.54 -11.68
C GLN A 117 2.82 -7.21 -10.23
N ALA A 118 2.57 -5.92 -9.96
CA ALA A 118 2.27 -5.43 -8.61
C ALA A 118 0.78 -5.44 -8.27
N TYR A 119 -0.11 -5.53 -9.28
CA TYR A 119 -1.56 -5.45 -9.10
C TYR A 119 -1.97 -4.18 -8.34
N SER A 120 -1.45 -3.03 -8.76
CA SER A 120 -1.69 -1.72 -8.16
C SER A 120 -1.25 -0.61 -9.10
N ASP A 121 -1.96 0.50 -9.08
CA ASP A 121 -1.55 1.76 -9.71
C ASP A 121 -0.77 2.69 -8.76
N PHE A 122 -0.68 2.32 -7.48
CA PHE A 122 -0.12 3.09 -6.37
C PHE A 122 -0.72 4.49 -6.18
N LEU A 123 -1.91 4.75 -6.75
CA LEU A 123 -2.61 6.03 -6.62
C LEU A 123 -3.49 6.04 -5.37
N LEU A 124 -3.91 7.23 -4.96
CA LEU A 124 -4.91 7.42 -3.92
C LEU A 124 -6.32 7.29 -4.50
N HIS A 125 -7.15 6.50 -3.84
CA HIS A 125 -8.56 6.32 -4.17
C HIS A 125 -9.44 6.43 -2.93
N VAL A 126 -10.67 6.90 -3.10
CA VAL A 126 -11.70 6.76 -2.09
C VAL A 126 -12.33 5.38 -2.22
N VAL A 127 -11.83 4.42 -1.44
CA VAL A 127 -12.32 3.03 -1.39
C VAL A 127 -12.85 2.61 -0.02
N ALA A 128 -12.71 3.47 0.98
CA ALA A 128 -13.26 3.27 2.31
C ALA A 128 -14.72 3.75 2.38
N GLY A 129 -15.51 3.13 3.25
CA GLY A 129 -16.91 3.48 3.46
C GLY A 129 -17.09 4.68 4.39
N ASP A 130 -18.31 5.22 4.43
CA ASP A 130 -18.67 6.26 5.38
C ASP A 130 -18.45 5.77 6.82
N GLY A 131 -17.76 6.59 7.62
CA GLY A 131 -17.43 6.25 9.01
C GLY A 131 -16.17 5.40 9.19
N SER A 132 -15.48 5.01 8.11
CA SER A 132 -14.15 4.41 8.21
C SER A 132 -13.16 5.37 8.89
N LEU A 133 -12.26 4.79 9.68
CA LEU A 133 -11.20 5.53 10.33
C LEU A 133 -10.20 6.03 9.28
N GLY A 134 -9.69 7.25 9.46
CA GLY A 134 -8.70 7.81 8.57
C GLY A 134 -8.27 9.20 9.01
N ILE A 135 -7.21 9.71 8.41
CA ILE A 135 -6.70 11.07 8.64
C ILE A 135 -6.58 11.81 7.32
N VAL A 136 -6.67 13.13 7.37
CA VAL A 136 -6.27 14.01 6.27
C VAL A 136 -4.75 14.16 6.32
N ASP A 137 -4.10 13.98 5.19
CA ASP A 137 -2.66 14.18 5.03
C ASP A 137 -2.41 14.92 3.71
N GLY A 138 -1.97 16.18 3.79
CA GLY A 138 -1.75 17.00 2.60
C GLY A 138 -2.98 17.11 1.71
N ALA A 139 -2.88 16.57 0.49
CA ALA A 139 -3.96 16.53 -0.49
C ALA A 139 -4.81 15.25 -0.40
N ALA A 140 -4.42 14.28 0.41
CA ALA A 140 -5.17 13.05 0.65
C ALA A 140 -6.28 13.29 1.68
N ASP A 141 -7.53 13.17 1.24
CA ASP A 141 -8.68 13.26 2.13
C ASP A 141 -8.74 12.09 3.12
N GLN A 142 -9.61 12.21 4.13
CA GLN A 142 -9.76 11.24 5.21
C GLN A 142 -9.96 9.79 4.71
N LEU A 143 -10.75 9.62 3.65
CA LEU A 143 -11.13 8.31 3.10
C LEU A 143 -10.31 7.88 1.87
N MET A 144 -9.29 8.66 1.49
CA MET A 144 -8.40 8.31 0.39
C MET A 144 -7.29 7.40 0.86
N PHE A 145 -7.09 6.25 0.22
CA PHE A 145 -6.00 5.34 0.55
C PHE A 145 -5.24 4.96 -0.71
N ARG A 146 -3.93 4.77 -0.55
CA ARG A 146 -3.06 4.28 -1.62
C ARG A 146 -3.45 2.85 -1.94
N THR A 147 -3.66 2.51 -3.20
CA THR A 147 -3.89 1.12 -3.64
C THR A 147 -2.69 0.26 -3.22
N PRO A 148 -2.83 -0.66 -2.23
CA PRO A 148 -1.73 -1.53 -1.88
C PRO A 148 -1.49 -2.53 -3.01
N PRO A 149 -0.23 -2.88 -3.31
CA PRO A 149 0.05 -3.94 -4.28
C PRO A 149 -0.45 -5.28 -3.75
N LEU A 150 -1.05 -6.11 -4.62
CA LEU A 150 -1.60 -7.41 -4.23
C LEU A 150 -0.57 -8.54 -4.30
N TRP A 151 0.67 -8.27 -4.71
CA TRP A 151 1.75 -9.27 -4.62
C TRP A 151 1.97 -9.73 -3.17
N GLY A 152 2.05 -11.03 -2.92
CA GLY A 152 2.15 -11.56 -1.55
C GLY A 152 0.90 -11.36 -0.68
N LEU A 153 -0.26 -11.00 -1.25
CA LEU A 153 -1.51 -10.77 -0.52
C LEU A 153 -1.83 -11.91 0.46
N ARG A 154 -1.62 -13.16 0.05
CA ARG A 154 -1.94 -14.36 0.83
C ARG A 154 -1.24 -14.42 2.19
N ASP A 155 -0.11 -13.73 2.34
CA ASP A 155 0.77 -13.81 3.50
C ASP A 155 0.63 -12.58 4.44
N THR A 156 -0.32 -11.66 4.17
CA THR A 156 -0.41 -10.36 4.86
C THR A 156 -1.73 -10.07 5.59
N SER A 157 -2.59 -11.07 5.82
CA SER A 157 -3.82 -10.89 6.62
C SER A 157 -3.46 -10.34 8.03
N PRO A 158 -4.26 -9.41 8.61
CA PRO A 158 -5.52 -8.87 8.10
C PRO A 158 -5.36 -7.76 7.05
N TYR A 159 -6.45 -7.52 6.31
CA TYR A 159 -6.56 -6.59 5.20
C TYR A 159 -7.34 -5.32 5.57
N MET A 160 -7.37 -4.38 4.60
CA MET A 160 -7.76 -2.97 4.78
C MET A 160 -6.73 -2.19 5.61
N HIS A 161 -6.79 -0.86 5.56
CA HIS A 161 -5.79 0.00 6.21
C HIS A 161 -5.86 -0.07 7.75
N ASP A 162 -6.99 -0.51 8.29
CA ASP A 162 -7.26 -0.65 9.72
C ASP A 162 -7.28 -2.11 10.19
N GLY A 163 -6.98 -3.06 9.30
CA GLY A 163 -6.98 -4.49 9.61
C GLY A 163 -8.37 -5.07 9.90
N SER A 164 -9.46 -4.43 9.45
CA SER A 164 -10.82 -4.87 9.76
C SER A 164 -11.24 -6.18 9.10
N ALA A 165 -10.57 -6.60 8.03
CA ALA A 165 -10.95 -7.77 7.23
C ALA A 165 -9.92 -8.91 7.39
N VAL A 166 -10.33 -10.07 7.90
CA VAL A 166 -9.41 -11.20 8.12
C VAL A 166 -9.33 -12.19 6.95
N THR A 167 -10.23 -12.07 5.98
CA THR A 167 -10.26 -12.89 4.74
C THR A 167 -10.27 -11.99 3.50
N VAL A 168 -9.79 -12.55 2.37
CA VAL A 168 -9.78 -11.83 1.08
C VAL A 168 -11.21 -11.45 0.67
N GLU A 169 -12.17 -12.38 0.80
CA GLU A 169 -13.57 -12.08 0.52
C GLU A 169 -14.11 -10.94 1.38
N ALA A 170 -13.80 -10.91 2.69
CA ALA A 170 -14.21 -9.81 3.56
C ALA A 170 -13.59 -8.48 3.13
N ALA A 171 -12.34 -8.49 2.63
CA ALA A 171 -11.68 -7.31 2.10
C ALA A 171 -12.35 -6.82 0.80
N VAL A 172 -12.65 -7.71 -0.14
CA VAL A 172 -13.41 -7.39 -1.37
C VAL A 172 -14.76 -6.76 -1.01
N MET A 173 -15.49 -7.33 -0.05
CA MET A 173 -16.78 -6.79 0.40
C MET A 173 -16.68 -5.48 1.19
N SER A 174 -15.48 -5.10 1.63
CA SER A 174 -15.20 -3.85 2.36
C SER A 174 -14.77 -2.70 1.45
N HIS A 175 -14.81 -2.88 0.13
CA HIS A 175 -14.58 -1.82 -0.84
C HIS A 175 -15.85 -1.00 -1.10
N PHE A 176 -15.77 0.32 -0.94
CA PHE A 176 -16.90 1.23 -1.13
C PHE A 176 -16.54 2.35 -2.13
N SER A 177 -17.46 3.28 -2.36
CA SER A 177 -17.19 4.53 -3.08
C SER A 177 -16.72 4.28 -4.51
N GLU A 178 -15.47 4.60 -4.88
CA GLU A 178 -14.96 4.39 -6.25
C GLU A 178 -15.04 2.91 -6.68
N ALA A 179 -15.00 1.99 -5.73
CA ALA A 179 -15.03 0.55 -5.97
C ALA A 179 -16.43 -0.09 -5.83
N ASP A 180 -17.50 0.70 -5.59
CA ASP A 180 -18.85 0.16 -5.39
C ASP A 180 -19.34 -0.67 -6.59
N ALA A 181 -19.06 -0.21 -7.81
CA ALA A 181 -19.47 -0.92 -9.02
C ALA A 181 -18.80 -2.30 -9.12
N VAL A 182 -17.51 -2.39 -8.81
CA VAL A 182 -16.72 -3.62 -8.84
C VAL A 182 -17.14 -4.57 -7.71
N ARG A 183 -17.35 -4.04 -6.48
CA ARG A 183 -17.87 -4.84 -5.36
C ARG A 183 -19.25 -5.42 -5.66
N LEU A 184 -20.15 -4.64 -6.24
CA LEU A 184 -21.49 -5.12 -6.63
C LEU A 184 -21.42 -6.14 -7.77
N ALA A 185 -20.48 -5.99 -8.71
CA ALA A 185 -20.21 -7.00 -9.74
C ALA A 185 -19.72 -8.31 -9.12
N TYR A 186 -18.78 -8.26 -8.17
CA TYR A 186 -18.35 -9.42 -7.38
C TYR A 186 -19.54 -10.08 -6.68
N GLU A 187 -20.38 -9.32 -5.97
CA GLU A 187 -21.53 -9.86 -5.25
C GLU A 187 -22.49 -10.63 -6.18
N ALA A 188 -22.67 -10.15 -7.41
CA ALA A 188 -23.51 -10.74 -8.44
C ALA A 188 -22.89 -11.94 -9.18
N LEU A 189 -21.59 -12.22 -8.99
CA LEU A 189 -20.94 -13.38 -9.61
C LEU A 189 -21.59 -14.69 -9.16
N PRO A 190 -21.73 -15.69 -10.06
CA PRO A 190 -22.01 -17.05 -9.65
C PRO A 190 -20.88 -17.61 -8.79
N GLN A 191 -21.20 -18.58 -7.92
CA GLN A 191 -20.26 -19.04 -6.89
C GLN A 191 -18.95 -19.60 -7.47
N ASP A 192 -19.00 -20.31 -8.60
CA ASP A 192 -17.81 -20.84 -9.27
C ASP A 192 -16.87 -19.73 -9.76
N GLN A 193 -17.39 -18.58 -10.21
CA GLN A 193 -16.57 -17.43 -10.58
C GLN A 193 -15.98 -16.72 -9.35
N LYS A 194 -16.72 -16.65 -8.23
CA LYS A 194 -16.17 -16.15 -6.96
C LYS A 194 -15.01 -17.03 -6.49
N ASP A 195 -15.17 -18.34 -6.54
CA ASP A 195 -14.15 -19.30 -6.14
C ASP A 195 -12.89 -19.17 -7.00
N LEU A 196 -13.03 -18.95 -8.31
CA LEU A 196 -11.91 -18.68 -9.22
C LEU A 196 -11.17 -17.39 -8.87
N LEU A 197 -11.90 -16.29 -8.65
CA LEU A 197 -11.31 -15.01 -8.26
C LEU A 197 -10.58 -15.11 -6.92
N LEU A 198 -11.20 -15.71 -5.91
CA LEU A 198 -10.59 -15.89 -4.59
C LEU A 198 -9.36 -16.79 -4.66
N SER A 199 -9.40 -17.88 -5.46
CA SER A 199 -8.22 -18.74 -5.67
C SER A 199 -7.06 -17.99 -6.30
N PHE A 200 -7.33 -17.06 -7.24
CA PHE A 200 -6.31 -16.19 -7.82
C PHE A 200 -5.75 -15.22 -6.78
N LEU A 201 -6.60 -14.49 -6.05
CA LEU A 201 -6.16 -13.53 -5.04
C LEU A 201 -5.37 -14.21 -3.90
N GLU A 202 -5.79 -15.41 -3.48
CA GLU A 202 -5.09 -16.21 -2.46
C GLU A 202 -3.85 -16.92 -3.01
N SER A 203 -3.64 -16.94 -4.33
CA SER A 203 -2.39 -17.39 -4.92
C SER A 203 -1.34 -16.28 -4.99
N LEU A 204 -1.73 -15.01 -4.88
CA LEU A 204 -0.80 -13.87 -4.90
C LEU A 204 0.00 -13.72 -3.63
#